data_AF-A0A803L231-F1
#
_entry.id   AF-A0A803L231-F1
#
_cell.length_a   1.000
_cell.length_b   1.000
_cell.length_c   1.000
_cell.angle_alpha   90.00
_cell.angle_beta   90.00
_cell.angle_gamma   90.00
#
_symmetry.space_group_name_H-M   'P 1'
#
loop_
_entity.id
_entity.type
_entity.pdbx_description
1 polymer ?
#
loop_
_entity_poly.entity_id
_entity_poly.type
_entity_poly.pdbx_seq_one_letter_code
_entity_poly.pdbx_strand_id
1 'polypeptide(L)'
;MLAINWLLCFLLSSNLFKTINLSLPYIFSLKLLYTLKKNTHTQKMTFTEKDEALVKESWDIMKLNIPEYSLRFFTIILEIAPAAKDMFSFLRDSEEIPHNNPKLKAHAVKTCESAIQLREKGEVVVGETTLKYLGAIHLKNGVADPHFEVVKQALLRTVEEATGDKWSEELKCAWSIAYDELAAAIKAEMKEEAA
;
A
#
# COMPACT_ATOMS: atom_id res chain seq x y z
N MET A 1 0.07 10.25 -28.32
CA MET A 1 -0.79 10.54 -27.16
C MET A 1 -0.18 10.10 -25.81
N LEU A 2 1.15 9.83 -25.73
CA LEU A 2 1.84 9.45 -24.49
C LEU A 2 2.86 10.49 -24.00
N ALA A 3 3.32 11.41 -24.85
CA ALA A 3 4.30 12.44 -24.48
C ALA A 3 3.71 13.60 -23.64
N ILE A 4 2.39 13.80 -23.68
CA ILE A 4 1.74 14.93 -22.99
C ILE A 4 1.62 14.67 -21.48
N ASN A 5 1.54 13.41 -21.05
CA ASN A 5 1.34 13.05 -19.64
C ASN A 5 2.58 13.29 -18.76
N TRP A 6 3.78 13.10 -19.32
CA TRP A 6 5.03 13.36 -18.59
C TRP A 6 5.31 14.85 -18.39
N LEU A 7 4.96 15.68 -19.39
CA LEU A 7 5.15 17.14 -19.31
C LEU A 7 4.23 17.77 -18.25
N LEU A 8 3.01 17.25 -18.09
CA LEU A 8 2.04 17.71 -17.08
C LEU A 8 2.50 17.39 -15.65
N CYS A 9 3.07 16.21 -15.40
CA CYS A 9 3.63 15.88 -14.07
C CYS A 9 4.86 16.74 -13.72
N PHE A 10 5.71 17.09 -14.69
CA PHE A 10 6.89 17.94 -14.47
C PHE A 10 6.53 19.41 -14.22
N LEU A 11 5.44 19.90 -14.84
CA LEU A 11 4.95 21.27 -14.65
C LEU A 11 4.17 21.47 -13.34
N LEU A 12 3.62 20.40 -12.75
CA LEU A 12 2.90 20.46 -11.47
C LEU A 12 3.82 20.36 -10.23
N SER A 13 5.06 19.88 -10.39
CA SER A 13 6.04 19.75 -9.31
C SER A 13 7.06 20.90 -9.25
N SER A 14 7.19 21.69 -10.32
CA SER A 14 8.09 22.84 -10.39
C SER A 14 7.32 24.15 -10.23
N ASN A 15 7.86 25.12 -9.48
CA ASN A 15 7.31 26.48 -9.32
C ASN A 15 7.34 27.32 -10.63
N LEU A 16 7.41 26.68 -11.79
CA LEU A 16 7.49 27.31 -13.12
C LEU A 16 6.16 27.88 -13.63
N PHE A 17 5.07 27.75 -12.87
CA PHE A 17 3.75 28.27 -13.26
C PHE A 17 3.70 29.80 -13.41
N LYS A 18 4.70 30.54 -12.91
CA LYS A 18 4.70 32.01 -12.98
C LYS A 18 5.12 32.60 -14.34
N THR A 19 5.60 31.79 -15.29
CA THR A 19 6.17 32.31 -16.55
C THR A 19 5.57 31.73 -17.83
N ILE A 20 4.58 30.84 -17.76
CA ILE A 20 3.98 30.24 -18.97
C ILE A 20 2.64 30.93 -19.27
N ASN A 21 2.61 31.72 -20.33
CA ASN A 21 1.39 32.36 -20.84
C ASN A 21 0.58 31.34 -21.65
N LEU A 22 -0.10 30.42 -20.95
CA LEU A 22 -0.99 29.44 -21.55
C LEU A 22 -2.29 30.13 -21.99
N SER A 23 -2.80 29.76 -23.18
CA SER A 23 -4.06 30.30 -23.69
C SER A 23 -5.22 30.04 -22.72
N LEU A 24 -6.17 30.99 -22.68
CA LEU A 24 -7.34 31.01 -21.78
C LEU A 24 -8.06 29.65 -21.59
N PRO A 25 -8.29 28.80 -22.62
CA PRO A 25 -8.97 27.52 -22.44
C PRO A 25 -8.15 26.50 -21.62
N TYR A 26 -6.83 26.53 -21.69
CA TYR A 26 -5.98 25.61 -20.89
C TYR A 26 -5.94 25.99 -19.42
N ILE A 27 -5.92 27.30 -19.11
CA ILE A 27 -6.00 27.79 -17.73
C ILE A 27 -7.36 27.42 -17.12
N PHE A 28 -8.44 27.49 -17.89
CA PHE A 28 -9.77 27.09 -17.43
C PHE A 28 -9.82 25.59 -17.09
N SER A 29 -9.26 24.73 -17.94
CA SER A 29 -9.21 23.28 -17.69
C SER A 29 -8.30 22.91 -16.51
N LEU A 30 -7.16 23.57 -16.34
CA LEU A 30 -6.26 23.37 -15.19
C LEU A 30 -6.88 23.89 -13.89
N LYS A 31 -7.57 25.02 -13.93
CA LYS A 31 -8.28 25.59 -12.78
C LYS A 31 -9.52 24.78 -12.44
N LEU A 32 -10.18 24.17 -13.43
CA LEU A 32 -11.25 23.21 -13.23
C LEU A 32 -10.71 21.90 -12.64
N LEU A 33 -9.60 21.34 -13.14
CA LEU A 33 -8.94 20.17 -12.55
C LEU A 33 -8.45 20.43 -11.12
N TYR A 34 -7.86 21.60 -10.87
CA TYR A 34 -7.45 22.02 -9.54
C TYR A 34 -8.65 22.25 -8.61
N THR A 35 -9.73 22.86 -9.10
CA THR A 35 -10.98 23.05 -8.35
C THR A 35 -11.68 21.72 -8.10
N LEU A 36 -11.69 20.79 -9.06
CA LEU A 36 -12.23 19.43 -8.90
C LEU A 36 -11.40 18.63 -7.88
N LYS A 37 -10.05 18.75 -7.91
CA LYS A 37 -9.15 18.18 -6.89
C LYS A 37 -9.35 18.81 -5.49
N LYS A 38 -9.83 20.06 -5.43
CA LYS A 38 -10.07 20.78 -4.16
C LYS A 38 -11.52 20.62 -3.65
N ASN A 39 -12.47 20.33 -4.54
CA ASN A 39 -13.90 20.10 -4.25
C ASN A 39 -14.27 18.63 -4.11
N THR A 40 -13.34 17.69 -4.27
CA THR A 40 -13.44 16.46 -3.50
C THR A 40 -13.31 16.88 -2.03
N HIS A 41 -14.44 17.15 -1.40
CA HIS A 41 -14.57 17.02 0.04
C HIS A 41 -13.97 15.65 0.32
N THR A 42 -12.75 15.61 0.84
CA THR A 42 -12.15 14.38 1.33
C THR A 42 -13.02 14.01 2.52
N GLN A 43 -14.16 13.36 2.27
CA GLN A 43 -14.67 12.41 3.21
C GLN A 43 -13.46 11.53 3.48
N LYS A 44 -12.94 11.63 4.71
CA LYS A 44 -12.09 10.59 5.24
C LYS A 44 -12.93 9.33 5.06
N MET A 45 -12.63 8.54 4.02
CA MET A 45 -13.32 7.29 3.76
C MET A 45 -12.94 6.41 4.94
N THR A 46 -13.77 6.45 5.98
CA THR A 46 -13.54 5.73 7.22
C THR A 46 -13.82 4.27 6.97
N PHE A 47 -12.93 3.40 7.44
CA PHE A 47 -13.12 1.96 7.33
C PHE A 47 -14.38 1.52 8.09
N THR A 48 -15.40 1.05 7.36
CA THR A 48 -16.71 0.70 7.92
C THR A 48 -16.81 -0.78 8.31
N GLU A 49 -17.90 -1.17 8.98
CA GLU A 49 -18.23 -2.60 9.21
C GLU A 49 -18.41 -3.38 7.91
N LYS A 50 -18.93 -2.74 6.85
CA LYS A 50 -19.04 -3.35 5.53
C LYS A 50 -17.67 -3.59 4.92
N ASP A 51 -16.76 -2.62 5.02
CA ASP A 51 -15.39 -2.75 4.52
C ASP A 51 -14.64 -3.86 5.26
N GLU A 52 -14.84 -3.96 6.57
CA GLU A 52 -14.32 -5.03 7.40
C GLU A 52 -14.80 -6.41 6.93
N ALA A 53 -16.10 -6.57 6.67
CA ALA A 53 -16.66 -7.82 6.17
C ALA A 53 -16.04 -8.21 4.82
N LEU A 54 -15.90 -7.26 3.89
CA LEU A 54 -15.25 -7.48 2.59
C LEU A 54 -13.80 -7.94 2.76
N VAL A 55 -13.03 -7.29 3.63
CA VAL A 55 -11.64 -7.65 3.94
C VAL A 55 -11.57 -9.04 4.58
N LYS A 56 -12.45 -9.36 5.53
CA LYS A 56 -12.50 -10.68 6.18
C LYS A 56 -12.84 -11.81 5.21
N GLU A 57 -13.88 -11.65 4.41
CA GLU A 57 -14.31 -12.65 3.44
C GLU A 57 -13.25 -12.91 2.36
N SER A 58 -12.64 -11.85 1.83
CA SER A 58 -11.54 -11.98 0.86
C SER A 58 -10.28 -12.58 1.49
N TRP A 59 -9.98 -12.23 2.74
CA TRP A 59 -8.89 -12.86 3.49
C TRP A 59 -9.13 -14.35 3.72
N ASP A 60 -10.37 -14.77 3.98
CA ASP A 60 -10.73 -16.19 4.11
C ASP A 60 -10.44 -16.98 2.82
N ILE A 61 -10.64 -16.37 1.65
CA ILE A 61 -10.26 -16.96 0.36
C ILE A 61 -8.74 -17.07 0.23
N MET A 62 -8.01 -16.00 0.54
CA MET A 62 -6.54 -15.99 0.46
C MET A 62 -5.90 -17.02 1.39
N LYS A 63 -6.48 -17.25 2.57
CA LYS A 63 -5.98 -18.23 3.55
C LYS A 63 -5.97 -19.66 3.02
N LEU A 64 -6.80 -19.99 2.02
CA LEU A 64 -6.82 -21.33 1.41
C LEU A 64 -5.51 -21.66 0.70
N ASN A 65 -4.74 -20.66 0.27
CA ASN A 65 -3.46 -20.87 -0.41
C ASN A 65 -2.42 -19.78 -0.08
N ILE A 66 -2.17 -19.61 1.23
CA ILE A 66 -1.15 -18.68 1.75
C ILE A 66 0.21 -18.84 1.05
N PRO A 67 0.75 -20.06 0.81
CA PRO A 67 2.06 -20.20 0.18
C PRO A 67 2.13 -19.54 -1.20
N GLU A 68 1.13 -19.77 -2.05
CA GLU A 68 1.09 -19.24 -3.41
C GLU A 68 0.90 -17.72 -3.41
N TYR A 69 -0.05 -17.20 -2.64
CA TYR A 69 -0.30 -15.76 -2.60
C TYR A 69 0.82 -14.99 -1.90
N SER A 70 1.50 -15.59 -0.92
CA SER A 70 2.70 -14.99 -0.32
C SER A 70 3.82 -14.86 -1.36
N LEU A 71 4.08 -15.93 -2.12
CA LEU A 71 5.05 -15.88 -3.21
C LEU A 71 4.68 -14.80 -4.22
N ARG A 72 3.41 -14.81 -4.68
CA ARG A 72 2.92 -13.86 -5.68
C ARG A 72 3.08 -12.41 -5.22
N PHE A 73 2.72 -12.12 -3.98
CA PHE A 73 2.90 -10.81 -3.37
C PHE A 73 4.36 -10.32 -3.44
N PHE A 74 5.32 -11.14 -3.01
CA PHE A 74 6.73 -10.76 -3.08
C PHE A 74 7.26 -10.67 -4.52
N THR A 75 6.78 -11.54 -5.42
CA THR A 75 7.09 -11.43 -6.85
C THR A 75 6.67 -10.06 -7.38
N ILE A 76 5.43 -9.63 -7.08
CA ILE A 76 4.92 -8.32 -7.52
C ILE A 76 5.72 -7.17 -6.91
N ILE A 77 6.13 -7.25 -5.64
CA ILE A 77 7.02 -6.23 -5.04
C ILE A 77 8.31 -6.10 -5.84
N LEU A 78 8.95 -7.22 -6.20
CA LEU A 78 10.19 -7.22 -6.96
C LEU A 78 10.00 -6.80 -8.42
N GLU A 79 8.84 -7.05 -9.02
CA GLU A 79 8.47 -6.53 -10.34
C GLU A 79 8.36 -5.00 -10.33
N ILE A 80 7.80 -4.40 -9.26
CA ILE A 80 7.66 -2.93 -9.13
C ILE A 80 8.99 -2.27 -8.75
N ALA A 81 9.67 -2.84 -7.78
CA ALA A 81 10.87 -2.28 -7.16
C ALA A 81 11.91 -3.37 -6.91
N PRO A 82 12.68 -3.76 -7.94
CA PRO A 82 13.73 -4.78 -7.81
C PRO A 82 14.76 -4.44 -6.72
N ALA A 83 15.03 -3.15 -6.51
CA ALA A 83 15.95 -2.65 -5.49
C ALA A 83 15.49 -2.98 -4.04
N ALA A 84 14.21 -3.29 -3.82
CA ALA A 84 13.72 -3.70 -2.51
C ALA A 84 14.18 -5.10 -2.10
N LYS A 85 14.73 -5.90 -3.03
CA LYS A 85 15.20 -7.28 -2.78
C LYS A 85 16.14 -7.37 -1.57
N ASP A 86 17.11 -6.46 -1.49
CA ASP A 86 18.15 -6.48 -0.46
C ASP A 86 17.63 -6.07 0.93
N MET A 87 16.45 -5.44 0.99
CA MET A 87 15.78 -5.07 2.24
C MET A 87 15.12 -6.28 2.90
N PHE A 88 14.81 -7.31 2.13
CA PHE A 88 14.25 -8.55 2.65
C PHE A 88 15.38 -9.53 2.96
N SER A 89 15.71 -9.68 4.24
CA SER A 89 16.76 -10.61 4.69
C SER A 89 16.57 -12.07 4.23
N PHE A 90 15.36 -12.46 3.86
CA PHE A 90 15.03 -13.78 3.32
C PHE A 90 15.14 -13.89 1.79
N LEU A 91 15.38 -12.78 1.07
CA LEU A 91 15.59 -12.71 -0.38
C LEU A 91 17.01 -12.31 -0.80
N ARG A 92 17.75 -11.65 0.11
CA ARG A 92 19.07 -11.06 -0.19
C ARG A 92 20.06 -12.03 -0.84
N ASP A 93 20.08 -13.29 -0.39
CA ASP A 93 21.05 -14.30 -0.84
C ASP A 93 20.43 -15.36 -1.78
N SER A 94 19.23 -15.12 -2.31
CA SER A 94 18.50 -16.08 -3.16
C SER A 94 18.24 -15.52 -4.56
N GLU A 95 18.47 -16.29 -5.61
CA GLU A 95 18.10 -15.91 -6.98
C GLU A 95 16.58 -15.96 -7.20
N GLU A 96 15.90 -16.88 -6.51
CA GLU A 96 14.45 -17.10 -6.59
C GLU A 96 13.77 -16.85 -5.23
N ILE A 97 12.50 -16.47 -5.23
CA ILE A 97 11.72 -16.36 -3.99
C ILE A 97 11.43 -17.78 -3.48
N PRO A 98 11.91 -18.19 -2.29
CA PRO A 98 11.78 -19.59 -1.91
C PRO A 98 10.32 -19.96 -1.63
N HIS A 99 9.77 -20.85 -2.46
CA HIS A 99 8.36 -21.29 -2.42
C HIS A 99 7.89 -21.87 -1.07
N ASN A 100 8.82 -22.25 -0.18
CA ASN A 100 8.51 -22.81 1.13
C ASN A 100 9.24 -22.11 2.29
N ASN A 101 9.51 -20.80 2.20
CA ASN A 101 10.11 -20.07 3.32
C ASN A 101 9.03 -19.75 4.38
N PRO A 102 9.13 -20.28 5.61
CA PRO A 102 8.19 -19.95 6.68
C PRO A 102 8.18 -18.46 7.04
N LYS A 103 9.26 -17.70 6.74
CA LYS A 103 9.33 -16.26 6.98
C LYS A 103 8.49 -15.44 6.00
N LEU A 104 8.37 -15.87 4.74
CA LEU A 104 7.50 -15.23 3.73
C LEU A 104 6.04 -15.33 4.16
N LYS A 105 5.62 -16.54 4.54
CA LYS A 105 4.27 -16.85 5.01
C LYS A 105 3.93 -16.03 6.25
N ALA A 106 4.84 -15.97 7.22
CA ALA A 106 4.63 -15.21 8.44
C ALA A 106 4.49 -13.69 8.19
N HIS A 107 5.20 -13.11 7.22
CA HIS A 107 5.15 -11.68 6.95
C HIS A 107 3.84 -11.26 6.24
N ALA A 108 3.41 -12.03 5.23
CA ALA A 108 2.17 -11.76 4.51
C ALA A 108 0.94 -11.92 5.42
N VAL A 109 0.88 -13.02 6.19
CA VAL A 109 -0.19 -13.28 7.16
C VAL A 109 -0.24 -12.19 8.24
N LYS A 110 0.90 -11.81 8.80
CA LYS A 110 0.96 -10.73 9.80
C LYS A 110 0.45 -9.40 9.26
N THR A 111 0.71 -9.06 8.00
CA THR A 111 0.25 -7.79 7.41
C THR A 111 -1.29 -7.73 7.37
N CYS A 112 -1.93 -8.79 6.86
CA CYS A 112 -3.39 -8.83 6.76
C CYS A 112 -4.07 -8.96 8.13
N GLU A 113 -3.56 -9.80 9.03
CA GLU A 113 -4.11 -9.94 10.38
C GLU A 113 -3.95 -8.66 11.21
N SER A 114 -2.85 -7.93 11.03
CA SER A 114 -2.62 -6.67 11.73
C SER A 114 -3.62 -5.58 11.30
N ALA A 115 -3.95 -5.51 10.02
CA ALA A 115 -4.91 -4.55 9.51
C ALA A 115 -6.32 -4.79 10.11
N ILE A 116 -6.73 -6.05 10.22
CA ILE A 116 -8.01 -6.43 10.82
C ILE A 116 -8.03 -6.09 12.33
N GLN A 117 -6.97 -6.45 13.08
CA GLN A 117 -6.91 -6.19 14.52
C GLN A 117 -6.87 -4.70 14.88
N LEU A 118 -6.11 -3.90 14.12
CA LEU A 118 -6.00 -2.46 14.34
C LEU A 118 -7.38 -1.81 14.34
N ARG A 119 -8.27 -2.27 13.47
CA ARG A 119 -9.64 -1.78 13.42
C ARG A 119 -10.51 -2.31 14.56
N GLU A 120 -10.46 -3.60 14.86
CA GLU A 120 -11.29 -4.20 15.91
C GLU A 120 -10.96 -3.66 17.31
N LYS A 121 -9.68 -3.36 17.57
CA LYS A 121 -9.17 -3.13 18.92
C LYS A 121 -8.43 -1.81 19.08
N GLY A 122 -8.15 -1.09 17.99
CA GLY A 122 -7.26 0.07 18.02
C GLY A 122 -5.78 -0.30 18.22
N GLU A 123 -5.46 -1.60 18.26
CA GLU A 123 -4.14 -2.13 18.59
C GLU A 123 -3.81 -3.33 17.69
N VAL A 124 -2.52 -3.53 17.41
CA VAL A 124 -2.01 -4.73 16.72
C VAL A 124 -1.22 -5.57 17.69
N VAL A 125 -1.71 -6.79 17.95
CA VAL A 125 -1.05 -7.83 18.74
C VAL A 125 -1.18 -9.15 17.99
N VAL A 126 -0.43 -9.30 16.89
CA VAL A 126 -0.39 -10.54 16.11
C VAL A 126 0.79 -11.39 16.58
N GLY A 127 0.52 -12.37 17.45
CA GLY A 127 1.55 -13.16 18.13
C GLY A 127 2.37 -12.30 19.09
N GLU A 128 3.70 -12.35 18.99
CA GLU A 128 4.62 -11.52 19.80
C GLU A 128 4.90 -10.13 19.19
N THR A 129 4.20 -9.76 18.11
CA THR A 129 4.46 -8.53 17.35
C THR A 129 3.51 -7.41 17.76
N THR A 130 4.07 -6.31 18.27
CA THR A 130 3.35 -5.07 18.61
C THR A 130 3.58 -3.99 17.55
N LEU A 131 2.72 -2.96 17.49
CA LEU A 131 2.93 -1.78 16.63
C LEU A 131 4.31 -1.15 16.85
N LYS A 132 4.73 -1.00 18.11
CA LYS A 132 6.06 -0.46 18.47
C LYS A 132 7.20 -1.30 17.88
N TYR A 133 7.12 -2.63 18.01
CA TYR A 133 8.13 -3.52 17.41
C TYR A 133 8.12 -3.43 15.88
N LEU A 134 6.94 -3.32 15.25
CA LEU A 134 6.83 -3.11 13.82
C LEU A 134 7.49 -1.79 13.40
N GLY A 135 7.25 -0.69 14.11
CA GLY A 135 7.92 0.58 13.85
C GLY A 135 9.45 0.45 13.91
N ALA A 136 9.97 -0.13 15.00
CA ALA A 136 11.41 -0.29 15.20
C ALA A 136 12.08 -1.16 14.12
N ILE A 137 11.48 -2.28 13.71
CA ILE A 137 12.07 -3.13 12.66
C ILE A 137 11.98 -2.50 11.27
N HIS A 138 10.92 -1.74 10.96
CA HIS A 138 10.80 -1.04 9.68
C HIS A 138 11.84 0.09 9.60
N LEU A 139 12.02 0.84 10.69
CA LEU A 139 13.05 1.87 10.79
C LEU A 139 14.46 1.27 10.65
N LYS A 140 14.77 0.21 11.41
CA LYS A 140 16.07 -0.48 11.38
C LYS A 140 16.44 -0.99 9.97
N ASN A 141 15.46 -1.45 9.20
CA ASN A 141 15.67 -1.97 7.85
C ASN A 141 15.63 -0.88 6.76
N GLY A 142 15.56 0.41 7.13
CA GLY A 142 15.58 1.52 6.17
C GLY A 142 14.31 1.62 5.33
N VAL A 143 13.17 1.13 5.84
CA VAL A 143 11.88 1.31 5.15
C VAL A 143 11.53 2.80 5.13
N ALA A 144 11.01 3.26 4.01
CA ALA A 144 10.72 4.65 3.73
C ALA A 144 9.33 4.74 3.09
N ASP A 145 8.76 5.94 3.03
CA ASP A 145 7.40 6.15 2.51
C ASP A 145 7.12 5.51 1.13
N PRO A 146 8.04 5.58 0.13
CA PRO A 146 7.83 4.93 -1.15
C PRO A 146 7.69 3.39 -1.06
N HIS A 147 8.33 2.75 -0.08
CA HIS A 147 8.26 1.31 0.10
C HIS A 147 6.85 0.86 0.53
N PHE A 148 6.16 1.65 1.36
CA PHE A 148 4.76 1.37 1.73
C PHE A 148 3.83 1.43 0.51
N GLU A 149 4.05 2.37 -0.41
CA GLU A 149 3.25 2.47 -1.63
C GLU A 149 3.46 1.26 -2.56
N VAL A 150 4.70 0.79 -2.71
CA VAL A 150 5.01 -0.44 -3.45
C VAL A 150 4.29 -1.65 -2.84
N VAL A 151 4.35 -1.77 -1.51
CA VAL A 151 3.69 -2.85 -0.77
C VAL A 151 2.17 -2.79 -0.95
N LYS A 152 1.57 -1.59 -0.89
CA LYS A 152 0.14 -1.40 -1.13
C LYS A 152 -0.28 -1.90 -2.52
N GLN A 153 0.47 -1.52 -3.55
CA GLN A 153 0.19 -1.92 -4.92
C GLN A 153 0.33 -3.45 -5.12
N ALA A 154 1.31 -4.06 -4.47
CA ALA A 154 1.49 -5.51 -4.50
C ALA A 154 0.36 -6.24 -3.77
N LEU A 155 -0.07 -5.72 -2.62
CA LEU A 155 -1.17 -6.28 -1.84
C LEU A 155 -2.47 -6.26 -2.65
N LEU A 156 -2.85 -5.11 -3.20
CA LEU A 156 -4.10 -4.96 -3.96
C LEU A 156 -4.13 -5.89 -5.19
N ARG A 157 -3.02 -6.00 -5.93
CA ARG A 157 -2.92 -6.95 -7.05
C ARG A 157 -3.04 -8.41 -6.60
N THR A 158 -2.45 -8.75 -5.46
CA THR A 158 -2.55 -10.12 -4.92
C THR A 158 -3.98 -10.43 -4.50
N VAL A 159 -4.69 -9.48 -3.87
CA VAL A 159 -6.10 -9.65 -3.50
C VAL A 159 -6.97 -9.80 -4.75
N GLU A 160 -6.75 -8.98 -5.78
CA GLU A 160 -7.46 -9.06 -7.06
C GLU A 160 -7.31 -10.45 -7.69
N GLU A 161 -6.07 -10.95 -7.81
CA GLU A 161 -5.80 -12.27 -8.35
C GLU A 161 -6.38 -13.41 -7.48
N ALA A 162 -6.34 -13.27 -6.16
CA ALA A 162 -6.85 -14.28 -5.24
C ALA A 162 -8.38 -14.36 -5.20
N THR A 163 -9.07 -13.24 -5.40
CA THR A 163 -10.53 -13.15 -5.31
C THR A 163 -11.23 -13.33 -6.65
N GLY A 164 -10.53 -13.13 -7.77
CA GLY A 164 -11.02 -13.42 -9.12
C GLY A 164 -12.36 -12.74 -9.38
N ASP A 165 -13.40 -13.52 -9.66
CA ASP A 165 -14.76 -13.02 -9.95
C ASP A 165 -15.40 -12.22 -8.80
N LYS A 166 -14.87 -12.34 -7.58
CA LYS A 166 -15.33 -11.57 -6.40
C LYS A 166 -14.65 -10.21 -6.26
N TRP A 167 -13.69 -9.89 -7.13
CA TRP A 167 -13.03 -8.58 -7.13
C TRP A 167 -14.02 -7.47 -7.49
N SER A 168 -13.98 -6.38 -6.74
CA SER A 168 -14.80 -5.19 -6.99
C SER A 168 -14.06 -3.92 -6.58
N GLU A 169 -14.49 -2.77 -7.09
CA GLU A 169 -13.94 -1.48 -6.66
C GLU A 169 -14.23 -1.20 -5.18
N GLU A 170 -15.33 -1.71 -4.61
CA GLU A 170 -15.56 -1.62 -3.16
C GLU A 170 -14.53 -2.44 -2.38
N LEU A 171 -14.26 -3.68 -2.79
CA LEU A 171 -13.27 -4.54 -2.12
C LEU A 171 -11.87 -3.93 -2.17
N LYS A 172 -11.47 -3.40 -3.33
CA LYS A 172 -10.23 -2.67 -3.50
C LYS A 172 -10.14 -1.44 -2.58
N CYS A 173 -11.23 -0.68 -2.49
CA CYS A 173 -11.30 0.50 -1.62
C CYS A 173 -11.15 0.11 -0.15
N ALA A 174 -11.87 -0.95 0.28
CA ALA A 174 -11.79 -1.48 1.63
C ALA A 174 -10.35 -1.89 2.00
N TRP A 175 -9.69 -2.70 1.15
CA TRP A 175 -8.28 -3.09 1.38
C TRP A 175 -7.32 -1.91 1.36
N SER A 176 -7.54 -0.93 0.47
CA SER A 176 -6.72 0.28 0.41
C SER A 176 -6.80 1.07 1.72
N ILE A 177 -8.01 1.28 2.25
CA ILE A 177 -8.21 2.02 3.50
C ILE A 177 -7.57 1.26 4.67
N ALA A 178 -7.83 -0.06 4.78
CA ALA A 178 -7.24 -0.89 5.83
C ALA A 178 -5.71 -0.83 5.83
N TYR A 179 -5.10 -0.91 4.65
CA TYR A 179 -3.66 -0.81 4.50
C TYR A 179 -3.14 0.58 4.90
N ASP A 180 -3.81 1.65 4.44
CA ASP A 180 -3.39 3.02 4.74
C ASP A 180 -3.41 3.32 6.24
N GLU A 181 -4.42 2.82 6.96
CA GLU A 181 -4.52 2.95 8.42
C GLU A 181 -3.38 2.19 9.13
N LEU A 182 -3.09 0.95 8.72
CA LEU A 182 -1.97 0.18 9.28
C LEU A 182 -0.62 0.83 8.98
N ALA A 183 -0.40 1.29 7.74
CA ALA A 183 0.81 1.97 7.34
C ALA A 183 1.01 3.27 8.12
N ALA A 184 -0.06 4.03 8.35
CA ALA A 184 -0.01 5.25 9.16
C ALA A 184 0.39 4.94 10.62
N ALA A 185 -0.16 3.88 11.22
CA ALA A 185 0.19 3.45 12.58
C ALA A 185 1.66 3.03 12.67
N ILE A 186 2.17 2.22 11.75
CA ILE A 186 3.58 1.80 11.72
C ILE A 186 4.50 3.01 11.53
N LYS A 187 4.16 3.94 10.62
CA LYS A 187 4.94 5.16 10.39
C LYS A 187 4.96 6.09 11.60
N ALA A 188 3.91 6.11 12.42
CA ALA A 188 3.92 6.86 13.67
C ALA A 188 4.96 6.27 14.64
N GLU A 189 4.95 4.95 14.83
CA GLU A 189 5.94 4.25 15.68
C GLU A 189 7.37 4.39 15.14
N MET A 190 7.56 4.38 13.82
CA MET A 190 8.88 4.67 13.21
C MET A 190 9.40 6.07 13.57
N LYS A 191 8.51 7.07 13.68
CA LYS A 191 8.88 8.43 14.05
C LYS A 191 9.19 8.55 15.54
N GLU A 192 8.40 7.90 16.39
CA GLU A 192 8.64 7.84 17.84
C GLU A 192 9.98 7.14 18.16
N GLU A 193 10.31 6.04 17.48
CA GLU A 193 11.59 5.35 17.67
C GLU A 193 12.81 6.17 17.18
N ALA A 194 12.61 7.08 16.23
CA ALA A 194 13.66 7.95 15.70
C ALA A 194 13.88 9.24 16.51
N ALA A 195 12.98 9.56 17.44
CA ALA A 195 13.00 10.77 18.26
C ALA A 195 13.88 10.61 19.51
#